data_AF-A0A839TJQ0-F1
#
_entry.id   AF-A0A839TJQ0-F1
#
_cell.length_a   1.000
_cell.length_b   1.000
_cell.length_c   1.000
_cell.angle_alpha   90.00
_cell.angle_beta   90.00
_cell.angle_gamma   90.00
#
_symmetry.space_group_name_H-M   'P 1'
#
loop_
_entity.id
_entity.type
_entity.pdbx_description
1 polymer ?
#
loop_
_entity_poly.entity_id
_entity_poly.type
_entity_poly.pdbx_seq_one_letter_code
_entity_poly.pdbx_strand_id
1 'polypeptide(L)'
;MNNSIRLFKVSGIVHKDQLVVCVKEWKLLKETGRYYEIKSEDASVKRVYKEKLGVIQDDTKTYANGLISNHTFCAQEDIEAMKSLIIAELDSKISSYLQDLMLNRKALERPHENSISLHITKLNR
;
A
#
# COMPACT_ATOMS: atom_id res chain seq x y z
N MET A 1 -2.14 23.57 -28.23
CA MET A 1 -2.92 22.33 -27.99
C MET A 1 -2.82 22.00 -26.51
N ASN A 2 -3.89 22.23 -25.75
CA ASN A 2 -3.94 21.93 -24.31
C ASN A 2 -4.26 20.45 -24.12
N ASN A 3 -3.24 19.58 -24.09
CA ASN A 3 -3.42 18.28 -23.46
C ASN A 3 -3.45 18.53 -21.95
N SER A 4 -4.64 18.73 -21.37
CA SER A 4 -4.74 18.76 -19.91
C SER A 4 -4.35 17.37 -19.40
N ILE A 5 -3.23 17.28 -18.69
CA ILE A 5 -2.78 16.03 -18.08
C ILE A 5 -3.91 15.53 -17.17
N ARG A 6 -4.42 14.32 -17.45
CA ARG A 6 -5.42 13.64 -16.62
C ARG A 6 -4.69 12.57 -15.81
N LEU A 7 -4.85 12.62 -14.49
CA LEU A 7 -4.24 11.68 -13.57
C LEU A 7 -5.32 10.82 -12.92
N PHE A 8 -5.02 9.54 -12.76
CA PHE A 8 -5.92 8.57 -12.16
C PHE A 8 -5.27 7.97 -10.94
N LYS A 9 -6.01 7.89 -9.84
CA LYS A 9 -5.64 7.09 -8.69
C LYS A 9 -6.17 5.68 -8.94
N VAL A 10 -5.28 4.71 -9.05
CA VAL A 10 -5.62 3.29 -9.02
C VAL A 10 -5.35 2.81 -7.60
N SER A 11 -6.34 2.21 -6.94
CA SER A 11 -6.19 1.66 -5.58
C SER A 11 -6.60 0.20 -5.56
N GLY A 12 -5.85 -0.64 -4.86
CA GLY A 12 -6.19 -2.02 -4.58
C GLY A 12 -6.40 -2.21 -3.09
N ILE A 13 -7.45 -2.93 -2.73
CA ILE A 13 -7.83 -3.20 -1.36
C ILE A 13 -8.16 -4.68 -1.25
N VAL A 14 -7.48 -5.39 -0.35
CA VAL A 14 -7.88 -6.72 0.10
C VAL A 14 -8.40 -6.60 1.53
N HIS A 15 -9.64 -7.03 1.72
CA HIS A 15 -10.23 -7.16 3.04
C HIS A 15 -11.29 -8.24 2.98
N LYS A 16 -11.29 -9.18 3.93
CA LYS A 16 -12.42 -10.09 4.08
C LYS A 16 -12.27 -11.49 3.52
N ASP A 17 -11.63 -11.61 2.34
CA ASP A 17 -12.05 -12.47 1.20
C ASP A 17 -12.42 -11.64 -0.05
N GLN A 18 -12.46 -10.32 0.05
CA GLN A 18 -12.77 -9.43 -1.08
C GLN A 18 -11.53 -8.73 -1.58
N LEU A 19 -11.37 -8.71 -2.90
CA LEU A 19 -10.45 -7.84 -3.62
C LEU A 19 -11.27 -6.75 -4.32
N VAL A 20 -10.95 -5.50 -4.02
CA VAL A 20 -11.53 -4.33 -4.66
C VAL A 20 -10.43 -3.55 -5.35
N VAL A 21 -10.59 -3.31 -6.65
CA VAL A 21 -9.73 -2.41 -7.42
C VAL A 21 -10.56 -1.22 -7.86
N CYS A 22 -10.17 -0.02 -7.44
CA CYS A 22 -10.86 1.22 -7.79
C CYS A 22 -9.97 2.11 -8.65
N VAL A 23 -10.58 2.81 -9.60
CA VAL A 23 -9.94 3.82 -10.42
C VAL A 23 -10.74 5.10 -10.27
N LYS A 24 -10.07 6.18 -9.86
CA LYS A 24 -10.72 7.49 -9.72
C LYS A 24 -9.91 8.56 -10.43
N GLU A 25 -10.58 9.40 -11.20
CA GLU A 25 -9.95 10.56 -11.82
C GLU A 25 -9.63 11.64 -10.77
N TRP A 26 -8.48 12.28 -10.95
CA TRP A 26 -8.03 13.43 -10.20
C TRP A 26 -7.69 14.57 -11.18
N LYS A 27 -8.40 15.68 -11.02
CA LYS A 27 -8.24 16.85 -11.88
C LYS A 27 -6.94 17.56 -11.52
N LEU A 28 -6.15 17.90 -12.53
CA LEU A 28 -4.96 18.74 -12.37
C LEU A 28 -5.38 20.17 -12.05
N LEU A 29 -4.83 20.72 -10.96
CA LEU A 29 -5.02 22.13 -10.57
C LEU A 29 -3.80 22.98 -10.91
N LYS A 30 -2.60 22.44 -10.67
CA LYS A 30 -1.34 23.14 -10.92
C LYS A 30 -0.26 22.15 -11.30
N GLU A 31 0.49 22.50 -12.33
CA GLU A 31 1.72 21.81 -12.69
C GLU A 31 2.93 22.64 -12.24
N THR A 32 3.92 21.98 -11.67
CA THR A 32 5.25 22.55 -11.39
C THR A 32 6.32 21.65 -12.02
N GLY A 33 7.59 22.09 -11.99
CA GLY A 33 8.69 21.25 -12.45
C GLY A 33 8.88 19.94 -11.65
N ARG A 34 8.39 19.86 -10.40
CA ARG A 34 8.64 18.72 -9.49
C ARG A 34 7.41 17.91 -9.12
N TYR A 35 6.24 18.54 -9.07
CA TYR A 35 5.00 17.90 -8.63
C TYR A 35 3.77 18.49 -9.33
N TYR A 36 2.69 17.72 -9.29
CA TYR A 36 1.34 18.14 -9.64
C TYR A 36 0.53 18.41 -8.36
N GLU A 37 -0.24 19.49 -8.35
CA GLU A 37 -1.35 19.67 -7.40
C GLU A 37 -2.62 19.15 -8.06
N ILE A 38 -3.24 18.17 -7.44
CA ILE A 38 -4.40 17.46 -7.97
C ILE A 38 -5.53 17.47 -6.96
N LYS A 39 -6.78 17.37 -7.44
CA LYS A 39 -7.96 17.28 -6.59
C LYS A 39 -8.99 16.32 -7.17
N SER A 40 -9.57 15.50 -6.29
CA SER A 40 -10.78 14.73 -6.57
C SER A 40 -12.00 15.47 -6.01
N GLU A 41 -13.19 15.21 -6.53
CA GLU A 41 -14.42 15.91 -6.14
C GLU A 41 -14.67 15.80 -4.62
N ASP A 42 -14.39 14.63 -4.04
CA ASP A 42 -14.63 14.33 -2.62
C ASP A 42 -13.37 14.46 -1.75
N ALA A 43 -12.28 15.04 -2.25
CA ALA A 43 -10.99 15.04 -1.55
C ALA A 43 -10.36 16.44 -1.46
N SER A 44 -9.49 16.60 -0.47
CA SER A 44 -8.59 17.74 -0.38
C SER A 44 -7.57 17.74 -1.52
N VAL A 45 -6.97 18.90 -1.79
CA VAL A 45 -5.87 19.01 -2.74
C VAL A 45 -4.70 18.15 -2.25
N LYS A 46 -4.14 17.34 -3.14
CA LYS A 46 -2.97 16.50 -2.88
C LYS A 46 -1.83 16.90 -3.81
N ARG A 47 -0.60 16.80 -3.31
CA ARG A 47 0.62 16.93 -4.13
C ARG A 47 1.11 15.54 -4.53
N VAL A 48 1.33 15.35 -5.82
CA VAL A 48 1.94 14.13 -6.38
C VAL A 48 3.23 14.51 -7.05
N TYR A 49 4.35 14.03 -6.51
CA TYR A 49 5.67 14.24 -7.08
C TYR A 49 5.80 13.45 -8.37
N LYS A 50 6.41 14.05 -9.40
CA LYS A 50 6.52 13.44 -10.73
C LYS A 50 7.29 12.12 -10.68
N GLU A 51 8.32 12.00 -9.83
CA GLU A 51 9.05 10.74 -9.63
C GLU A 51 8.26 9.64 -8.91
N LYS A 52 7.08 9.95 -8.38
CA LYS A 52 6.19 8.99 -7.70
C LYS A 52 5.02 8.54 -8.57
N LEU A 53 4.91 9.03 -9.81
CA LEU A 53 3.93 8.52 -10.76
C LEU A 53 4.26 7.10 -11.17
N GLY A 54 3.25 6.23 -11.26
CA GLY A 54 3.42 4.81 -11.54
C GLY A 54 4.06 4.01 -10.41
N VAL A 55 4.47 4.66 -9.30
CA VAL A 55 5.06 3.99 -8.13
C VAL A 55 3.95 3.63 -7.15
N ILE A 56 3.83 2.34 -6.84
CA ILE A 56 2.87 1.84 -5.85
C ILE A 56 3.27 2.34 -4.46
N GLN A 57 2.29 2.84 -3.72
CA GLN A 57 2.40 3.37 -2.38
C GLN A 57 1.50 2.57 -1.44
N ASP A 58 2.01 2.34 -0.24
CA ASP A 58 1.32 1.57 0.78
C ASP A 58 0.41 2.46 1.60
N ASP A 59 -0.88 2.14 1.63
CA ASP A 59 -1.84 2.83 2.48
C ASP A 59 -1.89 2.20 3.89
N THR A 60 -1.67 0.89 3.98
CA THR A 60 -1.60 0.14 5.25
C THR A 60 -0.16 -0.17 5.62
N LYS A 61 0.33 0.39 6.73
CA LYS A 61 1.67 0.09 7.26
C LYS A 61 1.77 -1.29 7.90
N THR A 62 0.66 -1.81 8.42
CA THR A 62 0.60 -3.09 9.13
C THR A 62 -0.66 -3.84 8.72
N TYR A 63 -0.56 -5.17 8.66
CA TYR A 63 -1.73 -6.02 8.52
C TYR A 63 -2.50 -6.02 9.84
N ALA A 64 -3.61 -5.30 9.86
CA ALA A 64 -4.50 -5.24 11.01
C ALA A 64 -5.93 -5.43 10.53
N ASN A 65 -6.72 -6.19 11.31
CA ASN A 65 -8.13 -6.45 11.04
C ASN A 65 -8.42 -7.05 9.65
N GLY A 66 -7.44 -7.70 9.02
CA GLY A 66 -7.61 -8.32 7.72
C GLY A 66 -7.53 -7.37 6.52
N LEU A 67 -7.07 -6.13 6.70
CA LEU A 67 -7.00 -5.11 5.65
C LEU A 67 -5.57 -4.90 5.14
N ILE A 68 -5.40 -4.94 3.83
CA ILE A 68 -4.21 -4.44 3.12
C ILE A 68 -4.68 -3.57 1.97
N SER A 69 -4.07 -2.40 1.81
CA SER A 69 -4.35 -1.56 0.65
C SER A 69 -3.12 -0.82 0.15
N ASN A 70 -3.09 -0.60 -1.15
CA ASN A 70 -2.08 0.19 -1.83
C ASN A 70 -2.73 1.04 -2.93
N HIS A 71 -1.98 2.04 -3.41
CA HIS A 71 -2.42 2.86 -4.53
C HIS A 71 -1.25 3.39 -5.35
N THR A 72 -1.56 3.88 -6.54
CA THR A 72 -0.64 4.65 -7.37
C THR A 72 -1.39 5.75 -8.09
N PHE A 73 -0.66 6.76 -8.56
CA PHE A 73 -1.16 7.76 -9.50
C PHE A 73 -0.50 7.56 -10.85
N CYS A 74 -1.28 7.47 -11.92
CA CYS A 74 -0.78 7.24 -13.27
C CYS A 74 -1.59 7.99 -14.33
N ALA A 75 -1.07 7.99 -15.56
CA ALA A 75 -1.79 8.48 -16.73
C ALA A 75 -2.85 7.45 -17.18
N GLN A 76 -3.76 7.87 -18.07
CA GLN A 76 -4.89 7.03 -18.50
C GLN A 76 -4.43 5.73 -19.16
N GLU A 77 -3.38 5.81 -19.98
CA GLU A 77 -2.79 4.70 -20.74
C GLU A 77 -2.19 3.62 -19.84
N ASP A 78 -1.78 3.96 -18.62
CA ASP A 78 -1.10 3.05 -17.70
C ASP A 78 -2.06 2.33 -16.74
N ILE A 79 -3.36 2.67 -16.73
CA ILE A 79 -4.31 2.19 -15.72
C ILE A 79 -4.35 0.66 -15.65
N GLU A 80 -4.47 -0.04 -16.78
CA GLU A 80 -4.59 -1.50 -16.79
C GLU A 80 -3.30 -2.20 -16.35
N ALA A 81 -2.15 -1.66 -16.73
CA ALA A 81 -0.85 -2.12 -16.23
C ALA A 81 -0.76 -1.93 -14.71
N MET A 82 -1.16 -0.76 -14.20
CA MET A 82 -1.12 -0.45 -12.77
C MET A 82 -2.09 -1.31 -11.95
N LYS A 83 -3.27 -1.66 -12.48
CA LYS A 83 -4.18 -2.61 -11.81
C LYS A 83 -3.51 -3.96 -11.60
N SER A 84 -2.87 -4.49 -12.64
CA SER A 84 -2.20 -5.79 -12.60
C SER A 84 -1.03 -5.78 -11.61
N LEU A 85 -0.21 -4.71 -11.62
CA LEU A 85 0.89 -4.54 -10.67
C LEU A 85 0.40 -4.39 -9.23
N ILE A 86 -0.70 -3.66 -9.00
CA ILE A 86 -1.31 -3.53 -7.67
C ILE A 86 -1.73 -4.88 -7.11
N ILE A 87 -2.35 -5.73 -7.93
CA ILE A 87 -2.79 -7.07 -7.52
C ILE A 87 -1.57 -7.93 -7.17
N ALA A 88 -0.54 -7.93 -8.02
CA ALA A 88 0.70 -8.67 -7.75
C ALA A 88 1.39 -8.21 -6.45
N GLU A 89 1.40 -6.91 -6.19
CA GLU A 89 1.98 -6.34 -4.97
C GLU A 89 1.17 -6.74 -3.71
N LEU A 90 -0.17 -6.76 -3.80
CA LEU A 90 -1.02 -7.23 -2.72
C LEU A 90 -0.79 -8.72 -2.42
N ASP A 91 -0.68 -9.55 -3.46
CA ASP A 91 -0.40 -10.97 -3.33
C ASP A 91 0.97 -11.25 -2.69
N SER A 92 2.00 -10.53 -3.14
CA SER A 92 3.34 -10.59 -2.56
C SER A 92 3.33 -10.27 -1.06
N LYS A 93 2.60 -9.22 -0.65
CA LYS A 93 2.47 -8.86 0.77
C LYS A 93 1.74 -9.90 1.59
N ILE A 94 0.62 -10.41 1.07
CA ILE A 94 -0.13 -11.47 1.75
C ILE A 94 0.77 -12.70 1.94
N SER A 95 1.51 -13.09 0.91
CA SER A 95 2.46 -14.21 0.97
C SER A 95 3.54 -13.99 2.03
N SER A 96 4.12 -12.79 2.11
CA SER A 96 5.07 -12.42 3.17
C SER A 96 4.45 -12.54 4.57
N TYR A 97 3.24 -12.00 4.76
CA TYR A 97 2.56 -12.09 6.06
C TYR A 97 2.23 -13.53 6.44
N LEU A 98 1.79 -14.36 5.49
CA LEU A 98 1.53 -15.78 5.72
C LEU A 98 2.79 -16.51 6.16
N GLN A 99 3.93 -16.24 5.51
CA GLN A 99 5.21 -16.82 5.89
C GLN A 99 5.62 -16.42 7.32
N ASP A 100 5.52 -15.15 7.66
CA ASP A 100 5.83 -14.67 9.02
C ASP A 100 4.91 -15.29 10.07
N LEU A 101 3.60 -15.37 9.78
CA LEU A 101 2.63 -16.00 10.67
C LEU A 101 2.89 -17.50 10.85
N MET A 102 3.31 -18.21 9.80
CA MET A 102 3.70 -19.61 9.90
C MET A 102 4.92 -19.81 10.80
N LEU A 103 5.93 -18.95 10.68
CA LEU A 103 7.12 -18.98 11.55
C LEU A 103 6.75 -18.71 13.01
N ASN A 104 5.92 -17.70 13.25
CA ASN A 104 5.42 -17.38 14.59
C ASN A 104 4.60 -18.54 15.17
N ARG A 105 3.77 -19.19 14.36
CA ARG A 105 3.00 -20.37 14.78
C ARG A 105 3.92 -21.52 15.18
N LYS A 106 4.94 -21.80 14.38
CA LYS A 106 5.95 -22.84 14.67
C LYS A 106 6.67 -22.58 16.00
N ALA A 107 6.99 -21.32 16.30
CA ALA A 107 7.61 -20.95 17.58
C ALA A 107 6.70 -21.28 18.77
N LEU A 108 5.38 -21.06 18.63
CA LEU A 108 4.39 -21.36 19.66
C LEU A 108 4.08 -22.86 19.82
N GLU A 109 4.23 -23.65 18.77
CA GLU A 109 4.03 -25.11 18.81
C GLU A 109 5.17 -25.84 19.53
N ARG A 110 6.37 -25.24 19.57
CA ARG A 110 7.53 -25.78 20.29
C ARG A 110 8.12 -24.71 21.21
N PRO A 111 7.39 -24.33 22.27
CA PRO A 111 7.76 -23.20 23.09
C PRO A 111 9.08 -23.46 23.84
N HIS A 112 9.36 -24.70 24.25
CA HIS A 112 10.58 -25.05 24.97
C HIS A 112 11.86 -25.06 24.12
N GLU A 113 11.74 -25.30 22.80
CA GLU A 113 12.87 -25.28 21.86
C GLU A 113 13.17 -23.86 21.35
N ASN A 114 12.13 -23.03 21.23
CA ASN A 114 12.22 -21.70 20.63
C ASN A 114 12.13 -20.54 21.63
N SER A 115 12.03 -20.83 22.94
CA SER A 115 12.02 -19.79 23.97
C SER A 115 13.42 -19.26 24.23
N ILE A 116 13.58 -17.94 24.14
CA ILE A 116 14.76 -17.26 24.69
C ILE A 116 14.41 -16.80 26.11
N SER A 117 15.06 -17.38 27.11
CA SER A 117 14.93 -16.95 28.50
C SER A 117 15.68 -15.63 28.71
N LEU A 118 14.94 -14.52 28.82
CA LEU A 118 15.51 -13.25 29.25
C LEU A 118 15.66 -13.28 30.79
N HIS A 119 16.90 -13.39 31.27
CA HIS A 119 17.20 -13.14 32.68
C HIS A 119 17.06 -11.64 32.96
N ILE A 120 15.88 -11.23 33.41
CA ILE A 120 15.69 -9.89 33.98
C ILE A 120 16.38 -9.90 35.34
N THR A 121 17.63 -9.43 35.39
CA THR A 121 18.31 -9.12 36.65
C THR A 121 17.47 -8.07 37.37
N LYS A 122 16.93 -8.43 38.53
CA LYS A 122 16.21 -7.50 39.40
C LYS A 122 17.09 -6.27 39.63
N LEU A 123 16.60 -5.11 39.22
CA LEU A 123 17.09 -3.83 39.70
C LEU A 123 16.87 -3.81 41.22
N ASN A 124 17.94 -4.00 41.98
CA ASN A 124 17.93 -3.75 43.42
C ASN A 124 17.59 -2.27 43.63
N ARG A 125 16.51 -2.02 44.39
CA ARG A 125 16.09 -0.69 44.82
C ARG A 125 17.04 -0.14 45.88
#